data_AF-A0A846GHN2-F1
#
_entry.id   AF-A0A846GHN2-F1
#
_cell.length_a   1.000
_cell.length_b   1.000
_cell.length_c   1.000
_cell.angle_alpha   90.00
_cell.angle_beta   90.00
_cell.angle_gamma   90.00
#
_symmetry.space_group_name_H-M   'P 1'
#
loop_
_entity.id
_entity.type
_entity.pdbx_description
1 polymer ?
#
loop_
_entity_poly.entity_id
_entity_poly.type
_entity_poly.pdbx_seq_one_letter_code
_entity_poly.pdbx_strand_id
1 'polypeptide(L)'
;MSQILIIYLMPEVNWMKILESQQDEFIIKLKERMPAFTRSKYDFDEAIHLYSLVDLDDIDLAYKLNWFCQELTYKYYGGYSNYFPDEFMNYKIGKIGEESVKQYLYKLISDVDYELYEWGDDGADFYLTNNKSVNLQVKTTCFSRILEENVDYEYEEDEYFFVLEQDYVNLEHDECQKILDGVKWKISEKEQNKNQICIFVLLLNQVVGDRMPNYVDIKEIDKEVVSYINHPVYDFDCNGIYSSILCGFKPTDLLKPNTDIYLKDLFYIGGLKGYLKHFT
;
A
#
# COMPACT_ATOMS: atom_id res chain seq x y z
N MET A 1 -59.51 20.74 1.57
CA MET A 1 -59.32 19.27 1.50
C MET A 1 -58.00 19.02 0.82
N SER A 2 -57.04 18.54 1.60
CA SER A 2 -55.64 18.34 1.24
C SER A 2 -55.44 17.02 0.48
N GLN A 3 -54.30 16.96 -0.21
CA GLN A 3 -53.58 15.77 -0.68
C GLN A 3 -54.28 15.05 -1.85
N ILE A 4 -53.59 14.82 -2.97
CA ILE A 4 -52.58 13.79 -3.08
C ILE A 4 -51.42 14.29 -3.95
N LEU A 5 -50.28 14.55 -3.30
CA LEU A 5 -48.98 14.65 -3.94
C LEU A 5 -48.39 13.24 -3.87
N ILE A 6 -48.49 12.47 -4.96
CA ILE A 6 -47.74 11.20 -5.10
C ILE A 6 -46.28 11.60 -5.31
N ILE A 7 -45.58 11.88 -4.20
CA ILE A 7 -44.13 11.78 -4.20
C ILE A 7 -43.84 10.28 -4.23
N TYR A 8 -43.31 9.82 -5.37
CA TYR A 8 -42.76 8.48 -5.50
C TYR A 8 -41.85 8.19 -4.31
N LEU A 9 -42.27 7.26 -3.46
CA LEU A 9 -41.41 6.55 -2.53
C LEU A 9 -40.45 5.69 -3.38
N MET A 10 -39.38 6.30 -3.88
CA MET A 10 -38.18 5.52 -4.17
C MET A 10 -37.68 5.04 -2.81
N PRO A 11 -37.51 3.72 -2.58
CA PRO A 11 -36.83 3.28 -1.37
C PRO A 11 -35.50 4.00 -1.32
N GLU A 12 -35.16 4.61 -0.17
CA GLU A 12 -33.85 5.22 0.05
C GLU A 12 -32.80 4.21 -0.42
N VAL A 13 -32.15 4.54 -1.52
CA VAL A 13 -31.12 3.70 -2.10
C VAL A 13 -30.00 3.65 -1.07
N ASN A 14 -29.85 2.51 -0.41
CA ASN A 14 -28.79 2.31 0.56
C ASN A 14 -27.46 2.25 -0.22
N TRP A 15 -26.77 3.38 -0.27
CA TRP A 15 -25.49 3.53 -0.97
C TRP A 15 -24.47 2.49 -0.52
N MET A 16 -24.49 2.04 0.75
CA MET A 16 -23.59 0.99 1.24
C MET A 16 -23.82 -0.30 0.48
N LYS A 17 -25.08 -0.72 0.30
CA LYS A 17 -25.42 -1.93 -0.46
C LYS A 17 -25.00 -1.84 -1.92
N ILE A 18 -25.05 -0.65 -2.52
CA ILE A 18 -24.53 -0.44 -3.87
C ILE A 18 -23.02 -0.63 -3.90
N LEU A 19 -22.29 0.01 -2.99
CA LEU A 19 -20.83 -0.10 -2.96
C LEU A 19 -20.34 -1.50 -2.59
N GLU A 20 -21.08 -2.23 -1.74
CA GLU A 20 -20.84 -3.66 -1.44
C GLU A 20 -21.06 -4.52 -2.69
N SER A 21 -22.18 -4.35 -3.39
CA SER A 21 -22.44 -5.09 -4.63
C SER A 21 -21.41 -4.79 -5.73
N GLN A 22 -20.94 -3.55 -5.82
CA GLN A 22 -19.88 -3.17 -6.75
C GLN A 22 -18.53 -3.75 -6.32
N GLN A 23 -18.29 -3.88 -5.01
CA GLN A 23 -17.09 -4.51 -4.48
C GLN A 23 -17.07 -6.00 -4.82
N ASP A 24 -18.20 -6.70 -4.68
CA ASP A 24 -18.31 -8.11 -5.08
C ASP A 24 -17.97 -8.31 -6.56
N GLU A 25 -18.52 -7.46 -7.44
CA GLU A 25 -18.22 -7.49 -8.88
C GLU A 25 -16.75 -7.18 -9.15
N PHE A 26 -16.18 -6.21 -8.43
CA PHE A 26 -14.75 -5.88 -8.53
C PHE A 26 -13.86 -7.06 -8.11
N ILE A 27 -14.16 -7.74 -7.01
CA ILE A 27 -13.39 -8.90 -6.54
C ILE A 27 -13.45 -10.05 -7.55
N ILE A 28 -14.61 -10.32 -8.15
CA ILE A 28 -14.74 -11.34 -9.21
C ILE A 28 -13.81 -11.01 -10.37
N LYS A 29 -13.88 -9.77 -10.90
CA LYS A 29 -13.02 -9.32 -11.99
C LYS A 29 -11.54 -9.36 -11.61
N LEU A 30 -11.21 -8.98 -10.38
CA LEU A 30 -9.85 -9.03 -9.86
C LEU A 30 -9.32 -10.46 -9.87
N LYS A 31 -10.09 -11.43 -9.37
CA LYS A 31 -9.71 -12.85 -9.37
C LYS A 31 -9.52 -13.41 -10.78
N GLU A 32 -10.42 -13.08 -11.70
CA GLU A 32 -10.32 -13.50 -13.10
C GLU A 32 -9.09 -12.92 -13.81
N ARG A 33 -8.73 -11.66 -13.51
CA ARG A 33 -7.63 -10.94 -14.15
C ARG A 33 -6.29 -11.10 -13.42
N MET A 34 -6.26 -11.52 -12.16
CA MET A 34 -5.04 -11.63 -11.34
C MET A 34 -3.92 -12.44 -12.03
N PRO A 35 -4.18 -13.62 -12.64
CA PRO A 35 -3.13 -14.36 -13.33
C PRO A 35 -2.50 -13.61 -14.50
N ALA A 36 -3.23 -12.65 -15.07
CA ALA A 36 -2.73 -11.81 -16.14
C ALA A 36 -1.81 -10.71 -15.57
N PHE A 37 -2.20 -10.08 -14.45
CA PHE A 37 -1.37 -9.12 -13.72
C PHE A 37 -0.01 -9.72 -13.31
N THR A 38 0.04 -11.00 -12.92
CA THR A 38 1.30 -11.64 -12.50
C THR A 38 2.19 -12.10 -13.65
N ARG A 39 1.64 -12.26 -14.87
CA ARG A 39 2.36 -12.76 -16.06
C ARG A 39 3.02 -11.68 -16.92
N SER A 40 2.50 -10.46 -16.89
CA SER A 40 3.08 -9.34 -17.62
C SER A 40 3.34 -8.19 -16.65
N LYS A 41 4.61 -7.82 -16.50
CA LYS A 41 5.09 -6.73 -15.64
C LYS A 41 4.48 -5.35 -15.98
N TYR A 42 3.71 -5.23 -17.07
CA TYR A 42 3.44 -3.93 -17.71
C TYR A 42 2.09 -3.67 -18.40
N ASP A 43 1.08 -4.53 -18.43
CA ASP A 43 -0.11 -4.19 -19.25
C ASP A 43 -1.42 -4.83 -18.80
N PHE A 44 -2.28 -4.11 -18.08
CA PHE A 44 -3.75 -4.32 -18.14
C PHE A 44 -4.55 -3.04 -17.90
N ASP A 45 -5.43 -2.74 -18.85
CA ASP A 45 -6.44 -1.67 -18.77
C ASP A 45 -7.62 -2.04 -17.83
N GLU A 46 -8.23 -1.01 -17.24
CA GLU A 46 -9.57 -0.93 -16.61
C GLU A 46 -9.73 -1.19 -15.10
N ALA A 47 -8.76 -1.73 -14.37
CA ALA A 47 -8.75 -1.53 -12.91
C ALA A 47 -8.26 -0.10 -12.61
N ILE A 48 -8.48 0.46 -11.41
CA ILE A 48 -7.67 1.62 -10.96
C ILE A 48 -6.26 1.09 -10.63
N HIS A 49 -5.62 0.59 -11.68
CA HIS A 49 -4.23 0.24 -11.75
C HIS A 49 -3.51 1.57 -11.83
N LEU A 50 -2.84 1.91 -10.74
CA LEU A 50 -1.95 3.04 -10.76
C LEU A 50 -0.57 2.49 -11.04
N TYR A 51 0.03 2.98 -12.11
CA TYR A 51 1.47 2.94 -12.27
C TYR A 51 2.04 3.80 -11.14
N SER A 52 2.36 3.13 -10.04
CA SER A 52 2.89 3.78 -8.86
C SER A 52 4.39 3.96 -9.05
N LEU A 53 4.72 5.13 -9.58
CA LEU A 53 5.74 6.02 -9.01
C LEU A 53 7.09 5.40 -8.70
N VAL A 54 7.67 4.71 -9.69
CA VAL A 54 9.04 5.01 -10.16
C VAL A 54 9.05 4.66 -11.64
N ASP A 55 8.27 5.39 -12.44
CA ASP A 55 8.63 5.45 -13.85
C ASP A 55 9.99 6.16 -13.89
N LEU A 56 10.87 5.75 -14.80
CA LEU A 56 12.24 6.27 -14.92
C LEU A 56 12.29 7.80 -15.16
N ASP A 57 11.13 8.45 -15.27
CA ASP A 57 10.92 9.88 -15.50
C ASP A 57 10.82 10.74 -14.21
N ASP A 58 10.53 10.17 -13.01
CA ASP A 58 10.52 10.93 -11.73
C ASP A 58 11.51 10.35 -10.71
N ILE A 59 12.78 10.44 -11.10
CA ILE A 59 13.95 10.04 -10.31
C ILE A 59 13.98 10.79 -8.96
N ASP A 60 13.53 12.04 -8.91
CA ASP A 60 13.54 12.86 -7.69
C ASP A 60 12.62 12.29 -6.62
N LEU A 61 11.41 11.85 -7.00
CA LEU A 61 10.50 11.20 -6.06
C LEU A 61 11.07 9.87 -5.55
N ALA A 62 11.65 9.06 -6.43
CA ALA A 62 12.26 7.79 -6.03
C ALA A 62 13.40 7.99 -5.02
N TYR A 63 14.27 8.98 -5.24
CA TYR A 63 15.30 9.34 -4.27
C TYR A 63 14.70 9.83 -2.95
N LYS A 64 13.70 10.72 -3.00
CA LYS A 64 13.05 11.26 -1.81
C LYS A 64 12.40 10.14 -0.97
N LEU A 65 11.72 9.21 -1.62
CA LEU A 65 11.03 8.09 -0.98
C LEU A 65 12.02 7.12 -0.33
N ASN A 66 13.08 6.72 -1.04
CA ASN A 66 14.10 5.83 -0.47
C ASN A 66 14.85 6.52 0.68
N TRP A 67 15.26 7.78 0.50
CA TRP A 67 15.92 8.55 1.55
C TRP A 67 15.05 8.63 2.81
N PHE A 68 13.77 8.99 2.67
CA PHE A 68 12.87 9.10 3.81
C PHE A 68 12.69 7.77 4.54
N CYS A 69 12.44 6.66 3.82
CA CYS A 69 12.27 5.35 4.44
C CYS A 69 13.55 4.92 5.16
N GLN A 70 14.72 5.21 4.59
CA GLN A 70 16.01 4.92 5.20
C GLN A 70 16.19 5.70 6.51
N GLU A 71 15.96 7.02 6.50
CA GLU A 71 16.08 7.86 7.69
C GLU A 71 15.10 7.45 8.79
N LEU A 72 13.86 7.11 8.42
CA LEU A 72 12.85 6.64 9.37
C LEU A 72 13.28 5.31 10.01
N THR A 73 13.85 4.40 9.22
CA THR A 73 14.38 3.13 9.72
C THR A 73 15.55 3.34 10.67
N TYR A 74 16.51 4.20 10.31
CA TYR A 74 17.63 4.56 11.19
C TYR A 74 17.14 5.14 12.51
N LYS A 75 16.16 6.04 12.46
CA LYS A 75 15.61 6.69 13.64
C LYS A 75 15.06 5.70 14.65
N TYR A 76 14.34 4.67 14.22
CA TYR A 76 13.65 3.74 15.12
C TYR A 76 14.45 2.49 15.49
N TYR A 77 15.27 1.98 14.57
CA TYR A 77 15.94 0.68 14.73
C TYR A 77 17.47 0.77 14.79
N GLY A 78 18.04 1.92 14.43
CA GLY A 78 19.49 2.09 14.32
C GLY A 78 20.09 1.32 13.14
N GLY A 79 21.28 1.75 12.71
CA GLY A 79 21.94 1.27 11.49
C GLY A 79 22.49 -0.15 11.49
N TYR A 80 22.32 -0.89 12.58
CA TYR A 80 22.98 -2.17 12.81
C TYR A 80 22.00 -3.27 13.23
N SER A 81 20.70 -3.08 13.00
CA SER A 81 19.70 -4.08 13.36
C SER A 81 19.47 -5.07 12.22
N ASN A 82 19.33 -6.35 12.55
CA ASN A 82 18.89 -7.39 11.60
C ASN A 82 17.47 -7.13 11.06
N TYR A 83 16.70 -6.23 11.68
CA TYR A 83 15.35 -5.84 11.26
C TYR A 83 15.36 -4.67 10.26
N PHE A 84 16.52 -4.06 10.00
CA PHE A 84 16.61 -2.86 9.16
C PHE A 84 16.02 -3.08 7.75
N PRO A 85 16.31 -4.20 7.05
CA PRO A 85 15.71 -4.45 5.74
C PRO A 85 14.19 -4.54 5.84
N ASP A 86 13.64 -5.35 6.74
CA ASP A 86 12.20 -5.57 6.83
C ASP A 86 11.43 -4.28 7.14
N GLU A 87 11.96 -3.44 8.04
CA GLU A 87 11.33 -2.19 8.44
C GLU A 87 11.45 -1.11 7.38
N PHE A 88 12.61 -1.00 6.71
CA PHE A 88 12.76 -0.15 5.53
C PHE A 88 11.71 -0.51 4.48
N MET A 89 11.53 -1.80 4.22
CA MET A 89 10.56 -2.31 3.26
C MET A 89 9.11 -2.05 3.71
N ASN A 90 8.82 -2.16 5.01
CA ASN A 90 7.51 -1.79 5.58
C ASN A 90 7.17 -0.32 5.31
N TYR A 91 8.11 0.58 5.60
CA TYR A 91 7.92 2.01 5.36
C TYR A 91 7.78 2.32 3.88
N LYS A 92 8.60 1.68 3.03
CA LYS A 92 8.56 1.84 1.57
C LYS A 92 7.21 1.39 0.99
N ILE A 93 6.71 0.22 1.40
CA ILE A 93 5.37 -0.27 1.01
C ILE A 93 4.27 0.70 1.44
N GLY A 94 4.38 1.25 2.66
CA GLY A 94 3.47 2.28 3.15
C GLY A 94 3.42 3.50 2.23
N LYS A 95 4.59 4.11 1.96
CA LYS A 95 4.70 5.32 1.13
C LYS A 95 4.30 5.13 -0.33
N ILE A 96 4.61 3.98 -0.95
CA ILE A 96 4.12 3.66 -2.29
C ILE A 96 2.59 3.63 -2.31
N GLY A 97 1.96 3.11 -1.25
CA GLY A 97 0.50 3.14 -1.12
C GLY A 97 -0.07 4.54 -0.95
N GLU A 98 0.56 5.39 -0.13
CA GLU A 98 0.18 6.81 0.01
C GLU A 98 0.27 7.53 -1.34
N GLU A 99 1.38 7.39 -2.07
CA GLU A 99 1.55 8.01 -3.39
C GLU A 99 0.53 7.50 -4.41
N SER A 100 0.17 6.21 -4.35
CA SER A 100 -0.92 5.65 -5.16
C SER A 100 -2.25 6.34 -4.85
N VAL A 101 -2.60 6.49 -3.57
CA VAL A 101 -3.82 7.21 -3.17
C VAL A 101 -3.77 8.68 -3.59
N LYS A 102 -2.59 9.32 -3.51
CA LYS A 102 -2.39 10.69 -3.96
C LYS A 102 -2.62 10.87 -5.45
N GLN A 103 -2.14 9.96 -6.29
CA GLN A 103 -2.45 9.99 -7.72
C GLN A 103 -3.95 9.85 -7.97
N TYR A 104 -4.61 8.94 -7.25
CA TYR A 104 -6.05 8.71 -7.43
C TYR A 104 -6.90 9.93 -7.04
N LEU A 105 -6.69 10.47 -5.85
CA LEU A 105 -7.52 11.55 -5.27
C LEU A 105 -7.00 12.95 -5.62
N TYR A 106 -5.74 13.08 -6.00
CA TYR A 106 -5.09 14.29 -6.48
C TYR A 106 -5.31 15.49 -5.55
N LYS A 107 -5.97 16.54 -6.04
CA LYS A 107 -6.25 17.80 -5.32
C LYS A 107 -7.35 17.69 -4.25
N LEU A 108 -7.96 16.53 -4.07
CA LEU A 108 -8.97 16.35 -3.02
C LEU A 108 -8.34 16.20 -1.62
N ILE A 109 -7.09 15.75 -1.56
CA ILE A 109 -6.35 15.46 -0.33
C ILE A 109 -5.03 16.22 -0.28
N SER A 110 -4.43 16.32 0.91
CA SER A 110 -3.07 16.81 1.14
C SER A 110 -2.03 16.06 0.31
N ASP A 111 -0.82 16.62 0.23
CA ASP A 111 0.32 15.92 -0.36
C ASP A 111 0.85 14.86 0.61
N VAL A 112 1.63 13.91 0.08
CA VAL A 112 2.30 12.87 0.88
C VAL A 112 3.35 13.52 1.78
N ASP A 113 3.31 13.15 3.05
CA ASP A 113 4.22 13.68 4.06
C ASP A 113 5.54 12.91 4.10
N TYR A 114 6.65 13.63 3.96
CA TYR A 114 8.02 13.11 4.03
C TYR A 114 8.82 13.83 5.11
N GLU A 115 8.16 14.45 6.10
CA GLU A 115 8.82 15.10 7.23
C GLU A 115 9.20 14.09 8.32
N LEU A 116 10.40 14.25 8.88
CA LEU A 116 10.88 13.46 10.02
C LEU A 116 10.59 14.20 11.32
N TYR A 117 9.55 13.79 12.04
CA TYR A 117 9.19 14.41 13.32
C TYR A 117 10.01 13.86 14.49
N GLU A 118 10.48 14.70 15.41
CA GLU A 118 11.27 14.25 16.58
C GLU A 118 10.53 13.21 17.44
N TRP A 119 9.23 13.44 17.71
CA TRP A 119 8.43 12.64 18.65
C TRP A 119 7.46 11.65 17.96
N GLY A 120 7.70 11.41 16.66
CA GLY A 120 6.85 10.59 15.81
C GLY A 120 5.75 11.39 15.13
N ASP A 121 5.29 10.88 13.99
CA ASP A 121 4.10 11.40 13.34
C ASP A 121 2.87 10.88 14.11
N ASP A 122 2.14 11.80 14.74
CA ASP A 122 0.86 11.48 15.39
C ASP A 122 -0.32 11.75 14.43
N GLY A 123 -0.02 11.99 13.15
CA GLY A 123 -0.91 12.39 12.09
C GLY A 123 -1.62 11.23 11.39
N ALA A 124 -2.49 11.65 10.47
CA ALA A 124 -3.10 10.81 9.47
C ALA A 124 -2.31 10.96 8.17
N ASP A 125 -2.28 9.92 7.33
CA ASP A 125 -1.54 9.96 6.07
C ASP A 125 -2.04 11.10 5.16
N PHE A 126 -3.35 11.39 5.19
CA PHE A 126 -3.93 12.52 4.48
C PHE A 126 -5.02 13.25 5.25
N TYR A 127 -5.27 14.49 4.84
CA TYR A 127 -6.49 15.23 5.16
C TYR A 127 -7.14 15.79 3.90
N LEU A 128 -8.46 16.01 3.92
CA LEU A 128 -9.15 16.68 2.80
C LEU A 128 -8.68 18.13 2.68
N THR A 129 -8.34 18.56 1.46
CA THR A 129 -7.84 19.92 1.21
C THR A 129 -8.85 21.01 1.60
N ASN A 130 -10.15 20.74 1.39
CA ASN A 130 -11.24 21.66 1.71
C ASN A 130 -11.75 21.52 3.16
N ASN A 131 -11.38 20.45 3.85
CA ASN A 131 -11.80 20.20 5.23
C ASN A 131 -10.73 19.40 5.98
N LYS A 132 -9.76 20.12 6.56
CA LYS A 132 -8.62 19.52 7.27
C LYS A 132 -9.00 18.74 8.54
N SER A 133 -10.26 18.74 8.96
CA SER A 133 -10.73 17.92 10.08
C SER A 133 -11.01 16.46 9.68
N VAL A 134 -11.03 16.18 8.37
CA VAL A 134 -11.32 14.87 7.80
C VAL A 134 -10.00 14.24 7.40
N ASN A 135 -9.62 13.26 8.19
CA ASN A 135 -8.39 12.50 8.13
C ASN A 135 -8.62 11.16 7.43
N LEU A 136 -7.65 10.73 6.65
CA LEU A 136 -7.66 9.48 5.91
C LEU A 136 -6.40 8.69 6.24
N GLN A 137 -6.58 7.40 6.52
CA GLN A 137 -5.50 6.42 6.67
C GLN A 137 -5.39 5.59 5.39
N VAL A 138 -4.18 5.31 4.95
CA VAL A 138 -3.85 4.31 3.94
C VAL A 138 -3.28 3.09 4.62
N LYS A 139 -3.80 1.91 4.26
CA LYS A 139 -3.24 0.62 4.65
C LYS A 139 -2.83 -0.12 3.39
N THR A 140 -1.54 -0.41 3.30
CA THR A 140 -0.95 -1.07 2.16
C THR A 140 -0.45 -2.45 2.56
N THR A 141 -0.70 -3.44 1.72
CA THR A 141 -0.06 -4.75 1.80
C THR A 141 0.54 -5.10 0.44
N CYS A 142 1.45 -6.06 0.41
CA CYS A 142 2.13 -6.49 -0.80
C CYS A 142 1.81 -7.96 -1.11
N PHE A 143 1.45 -8.23 -2.36
CA PHE A 143 1.11 -9.57 -2.86
C PHE A 143 2.26 -10.56 -2.64
N SER A 144 3.51 -10.10 -2.80
CA SER A 144 4.71 -10.91 -2.59
C SER A 144 4.81 -11.50 -1.18
N ARG A 145 4.50 -10.70 -0.17
CA ARG A 145 4.57 -11.13 1.24
C ARG A 145 3.48 -12.15 1.57
N ILE A 146 2.31 -11.98 0.97
CA ILE A 146 1.20 -12.92 1.15
C ILE A 146 1.56 -14.25 0.49
N LEU A 147 2.24 -14.24 -0.65
CA LEU A 147 2.77 -15.46 -1.27
C LEU A 147 3.77 -16.18 -0.37
N GLU A 148 4.77 -15.47 0.17
CA GLU A 148 5.76 -16.04 1.10
C GLU A 148 5.12 -16.66 2.34
N GLU A 149 4.05 -16.07 2.87
CA GLU A 149 3.30 -16.62 4.01
C GLU A 149 2.46 -17.85 3.68
N ASN A 150 2.10 -18.07 2.41
CA ASN A 150 1.13 -19.09 1.99
C ASN A 150 1.74 -20.21 1.13
N VAL A 151 3.00 -20.12 0.75
CA VAL A 151 3.70 -21.12 -0.05
C VAL A 151 4.96 -21.57 0.71
N ASP A 152 4.96 -22.83 1.16
CA ASP A 152 6.15 -23.47 1.73
C ASP A 152 7.16 -23.72 0.63
N TYR A 153 8.11 -22.80 0.47
CA TYR A 153 9.24 -23.02 -0.41
C TYR A 153 10.41 -23.65 0.37
N GLU A 154 10.81 -24.86 -0.01
CA GLU A 154 12.10 -25.42 0.39
C GLU A 154 13.19 -24.82 -0.51
N TYR A 155 13.84 -23.74 -0.06
CA TYR A 155 14.93 -23.10 -0.80
C TYR A 155 16.31 -23.57 -0.34
N GLU A 156 17.23 -23.82 -1.28
CA GLU A 156 18.67 -23.76 -1.01
C GLU A 156 19.14 -22.29 -1.03
N GLU A 157 20.02 -21.90 -0.10
CA GLU A 157 20.33 -20.50 0.26
C GLU A 157 20.79 -19.58 -0.91
N ASP A 158 21.24 -20.16 -2.02
CA ASP A 158 21.87 -19.44 -3.13
C ASP A 158 20.94 -19.15 -4.34
N GLU A 159 19.71 -19.69 -4.38
CA GLU A 159 18.76 -19.49 -5.51
C GLU A 159 17.61 -18.51 -5.21
N TYR A 160 17.57 -17.94 -4.00
CA TYR A 160 16.43 -17.18 -3.47
C TYR A 160 15.97 -16.00 -4.33
N PHE A 161 16.88 -15.38 -5.09
CA PHE A 161 16.60 -14.16 -5.85
C PHE A 161 15.98 -14.39 -7.23
N PHE A 162 16.27 -15.53 -7.86
CA PHE A 162 15.80 -15.82 -9.23
C PHE A 162 14.44 -16.54 -9.26
N VAL A 163 14.05 -17.19 -8.16
CA VAL A 163 12.88 -18.06 -8.12
C VAL A 163 11.58 -17.28 -7.91
N LEU A 164 11.57 -16.26 -7.04
CA LEU A 164 10.39 -15.44 -6.81
C LEU A 164 9.90 -14.74 -8.09
N GLU A 165 10.80 -14.14 -8.89
CA GLU A 165 10.43 -13.51 -10.18
C GLU A 165 9.82 -14.50 -11.19
N GLN A 166 10.27 -15.77 -11.21
CA GLN A 166 9.70 -16.79 -12.10
C GLN A 166 8.39 -17.37 -11.57
N ASP A 167 8.21 -17.42 -10.26
CA ASP A 167 7.03 -18.02 -9.63
C ASP A 167 5.79 -17.14 -9.76
N TYR A 168 5.91 -15.80 -9.71
CA TYR A 168 4.77 -14.90 -10.03
C TYR A 168 4.18 -15.20 -11.42
N VAL A 169 5.05 -15.51 -12.39
CA VAL A 169 4.67 -15.72 -13.79
C VAL A 169 3.93 -17.06 -13.97
N ASN A 170 4.13 -18.02 -13.06
CA ASN A 170 3.63 -19.38 -13.21
C ASN A 170 2.45 -19.75 -12.29
N LEU A 171 2.00 -18.85 -11.41
CA LEU A 171 0.84 -19.13 -10.55
C LEU A 171 -0.38 -19.57 -11.37
N GLU A 172 -0.96 -20.69 -10.95
CA GLU A 172 -2.24 -21.12 -11.49
C GLU A 172 -3.36 -20.21 -11.00
N HIS A 173 -4.45 -20.14 -11.78
CA HIS A 173 -5.59 -19.30 -11.46
C HIS A 173 -6.16 -19.57 -10.06
N ASP A 174 -6.22 -20.84 -9.64
CA ASP A 174 -6.75 -21.23 -8.33
C ASP A 174 -5.82 -20.82 -7.18
N GLU A 175 -4.52 -20.69 -7.41
CA GLU A 175 -3.55 -20.21 -6.42
C GLU A 175 -3.70 -18.70 -6.23
N CYS A 176 -3.80 -17.93 -7.31
CA CYS A 176 -4.09 -16.49 -7.26
C CYS A 176 -5.37 -16.19 -6.47
N GLN A 177 -6.41 -17.01 -6.63
CA GLN A 177 -7.66 -16.84 -5.88
C GLN A 177 -7.48 -17.08 -4.38
N LYS A 178 -6.76 -18.15 -3.99
CA LYS A 178 -6.48 -18.44 -2.58
C LYS A 178 -5.67 -17.32 -1.92
N ILE A 179 -4.68 -16.79 -2.63
CA ILE A 179 -3.87 -15.66 -2.15
C ILE A 179 -4.74 -14.43 -1.94
N LEU A 180 -5.59 -14.09 -2.91
CA LEU A 180 -6.53 -12.97 -2.81
C LEU A 180 -7.50 -13.13 -1.64
N ASP A 181 -7.97 -14.35 -1.36
CA ASP A 181 -8.82 -14.63 -0.21
C ASP A 181 -8.08 -14.49 1.14
N GLY A 182 -6.75 -14.64 1.13
CA GLY A 182 -5.87 -14.40 2.27
C GLY A 182 -5.49 -12.93 2.48
N VAL A 183 -5.76 -12.05 1.50
CA VAL A 183 -5.45 -10.62 1.60
C VAL A 183 -6.24 -10.00 2.75
N LYS A 184 -5.49 -9.46 3.72
CA LYS A 184 -6.05 -8.81 4.89
C LYS A 184 -5.24 -7.62 5.34
N TRP A 185 -5.92 -6.68 5.97
CA TRP A 185 -5.32 -5.55 6.65
C TRP A 185 -5.77 -5.51 8.11
N LYS A 186 -4.99 -4.81 8.92
CA LYS A 186 -5.35 -4.49 10.31
C LYS A 186 -5.31 -2.99 10.51
N ILE A 187 -6.21 -2.51 11.34
CA ILE A 187 -6.22 -1.14 11.82
C ILE A 187 -6.12 -1.15 13.34
N SER A 188 -5.22 -0.36 13.88
CA SER A 188 -5.12 -0.14 15.32
C SER A 188 -6.26 0.77 15.80
N GLU A 189 -6.58 0.67 17.09
CA GLU A 189 -7.54 1.56 17.72
C GLU A 189 -7.12 3.04 17.61
N LYS A 190 -5.81 3.32 17.67
CA LYS A 190 -5.26 4.66 17.49
C LYS A 190 -5.56 5.21 16.10
N GLU A 191 -5.28 4.42 15.05
CA GLU A 191 -5.58 4.82 13.67
C GLU A 191 -7.09 5.02 13.46
N GLN A 192 -7.92 4.12 13.99
CA GLN A 192 -9.38 4.22 13.86
C GLN A 192 -9.93 5.50 14.50
N ASN A 193 -9.45 5.86 15.69
CA ASN A 193 -9.95 7.03 16.42
C ASN A 193 -9.53 8.37 15.80
N LYS A 194 -8.48 8.36 14.97
CA LYS A 194 -7.90 9.57 14.36
C LYS A 194 -8.40 9.85 12.95
N ASN A 195 -8.84 8.81 12.26
CA ASN A 195 -9.20 8.85 10.86
C ASN A 195 -10.70 8.68 10.71
N GLN A 196 -11.28 9.27 9.67
CA GLN A 196 -12.68 9.07 9.31
C GLN A 196 -12.83 8.04 8.19
N ILE A 197 -11.79 7.87 7.38
CA ILE A 197 -11.77 6.92 6.26
C ILE A 197 -10.46 6.13 6.28
N CYS A 198 -10.55 4.84 5.99
CA CYS A 198 -9.40 4.02 5.62
C CYS A 198 -9.48 3.58 4.17
N ILE A 199 -8.35 3.66 3.48
CA ILE A 199 -8.18 3.25 2.09
C ILE A 199 -7.21 2.08 2.06
N PHE A 200 -7.56 1.03 1.33
CA PHE A 200 -6.82 -0.23 1.32
C PHE A 200 -6.19 -0.46 -0.03
N VAL A 201 -4.90 -0.72 -0.04
CA VAL A 201 -4.07 -0.84 -1.24
C VAL A 201 -3.36 -2.20 -1.22
N LEU A 202 -3.37 -2.88 -2.37
CA LEU A 202 -2.58 -4.07 -2.64
C LEU A 202 -1.51 -3.73 -3.67
N LEU A 203 -0.25 -3.83 -3.29
CA LEU A 203 0.87 -3.79 -4.24
C LEU A 203 1.01 -5.16 -4.89
N LEU A 204 1.12 -5.20 -6.21
CA LEU A 204 1.25 -6.44 -6.97
C LEU A 204 2.71 -6.83 -7.17
N ASN A 205 3.58 -5.84 -7.33
CA ASN A 205 5.00 -6.07 -7.53
C ASN A 205 5.70 -6.38 -6.21
N GLN A 206 6.67 -7.28 -6.27
CA GLN A 206 7.65 -7.41 -5.21
C GLN A 206 8.37 -6.07 -5.04
N VAL A 207 8.42 -5.59 -3.81
CA VAL A 207 9.37 -4.56 -3.43
C VAL A 207 10.62 -5.32 -3.04
N VAL A 208 11.70 -5.13 -3.78
CA VAL A 208 13.01 -5.74 -3.49
C VAL A 208 13.80 -4.77 -2.64
N GLY A 209 14.31 -5.27 -1.51
CA GLY A 209 15.46 -4.67 -0.85
C GLY A 209 16.61 -5.64 -1.09
N ASP A 210 17.70 -5.20 -1.70
CA ASP A 210 18.90 -6.02 -1.73
C ASP A 210 19.21 -6.45 -0.29
N ARG A 211 19.40 -7.77 -0.07
CA ARG A 211 20.04 -8.22 1.17
C ARG A 211 21.33 -7.42 1.27
N MET A 212 21.52 -6.68 2.37
CA MET A 212 22.73 -5.88 2.58
C MET A 212 23.93 -6.73 2.16
N PRO A 213 24.83 -6.24 1.28
CA PRO A 213 26.01 -6.99 0.93
C PRO A 213 26.70 -7.37 2.23
N ASN A 214 27.00 -8.67 2.36
CA ASN A 214 27.51 -9.34 3.56
C ASN A 214 28.29 -8.39 4.48
N TYR A 215 27.84 -8.31 5.73
CA TYR A 215 28.43 -7.57 6.85
C TYR A 215 29.97 -7.55 6.74
N VAL A 216 30.55 -6.44 6.26
CA VAL A 216 31.99 -6.22 6.38
C VAL A 216 32.25 -5.91 7.85
N ASP A 217 32.99 -6.78 8.54
CA ASP A 217 33.33 -6.58 9.96
C ASP A 217 34.08 -5.24 10.11
N ILE A 218 33.41 -4.26 10.72
CA ILE A 218 33.80 -2.86 10.83
C ILE A 218 35.15 -2.69 11.57
N LYS A 219 35.67 -3.77 12.17
CA LYS A 219 37.01 -3.80 12.76
C LYS A 219 38.15 -3.67 11.75
N GLU A 220 37.92 -3.90 10.46
CA GLU A 220 38.95 -3.82 9.41
C GLU A 220 39.00 -2.49 8.64
N ILE A 221 38.09 -1.54 8.91
CA ILE A 221 38.06 -0.26 8.17
C ILE A 221 38.85 0.81 8.92
N ASP A 222 39.88 1.32 8.26
CA ASP A 222 40.79 2.34 8.76
C ASP A 222 40.03 3.62 9.17
N LYS A 223 40.41 4.20 10.32
CA LYS A 223 39.66 5.30 10.97
C LYS A 223 39.57 6.58 10.14
N GLU A 224 40.41 6.73 9.11
CA GLU A 224 40.36 7.88 8.19
C GLU A 224 39.26 7.76 7.12
N VAL A 225 38.77 6.55 6.81
CA VAL A 225 37.70 6.32 5.82
C VAL A 225 36.31 6.62 6.39
N VAL A 226 36.16 6.60 7.72
CA VAL A 226 34.87 6.81 8.43
C VAL A 226 34.26 8.19 8.18
N SER A 227 35.06 9.19 7.79
CA SER A 227 34.52 10.53 7.48
C SER A 227 33.81 10.64 6.12
N TYR A 228 34.02 9.68 5.22
CA TYR A 228 33.33 9.59 3.92
C TYR A 228 32.08 8.67 3.94
N ILE A 229 31.73 8.09 5.09
CA ILE A 229 30.57 7.20 5.30
C ILE A 229 29.42 7.94 6.02
N ASN A 230 29.31 9.27 5.85
CA ASN A 230 28.22 10.06 6.46
C ASN A 230 26.94 10.08 5.61
N HIS A 231 26.61 8.91 5.06
CA HIS A 231 25.30 8.38 4.65
C HIS A 231 25.56 7.49 3.43
N PRO A 232 25.85 6.19 3.62
CA PRO A 232 25.66 5.27 2.53
C PRO A 232 24.17 5.29 2.23
N VAL A 233 23.77 5.98 1.16
CA VAL A 233 22.64 5.50 0.38
C VAL A 233 23.10 4.12 -0.04
N TYR A 234 22.71 3.10 0.74
CA TYR A 234 22.91 1.73 0.33
C TYR A 234 22.27 1.65 -1.05
N ASP A 235 22.99 1.02 -1.98
CA ASP A 235 22.58 0.82 -3.38
C ASP A 235 21.42 -0.18 -3.40
N PHE A 236 20.33 0.15 -2.69
CA PHE A 236 19.05 -0.49 -2.84
C PHE A 236 18.58 -0.08 -4.22
N ASP A 237 18.40 -1.05 -5.13
CA ASP A 237 17.91 -0.76 -6.46
C ASP A 237 16.68 0.17 -6.38
N CYS A 238 16.91 1.43 -6.72
CA CYS A 238 15.97 2.53 -6.56
C CYS A 238 15.01 2.61 -7.76
N ASN A 239 15.21 1.72 -8.74
CA ASN A 239 14.46 1.67 -9.98
C ASN A 239 13.39 0.58 -9.88
N GLY A 240 12.14 0.96 -9.64
CA GLY A 240 11.05 -0.01 -9.55
C GLY A 240 9.72 0.58 -9.98
N ILE A 241 9.24 0.21 -11.17
CA ILE A 241 7.85 0.47 -11.52
C ILE A 241 6.98 -0.43 -10.64
N TYR A 242 6.27 0.17 -9.69
CA TYR A 242 5.36 -0.55 -8.81
C TYR A 242 3.93 -0.49 -9.35
N SER A 243 3.31 -1.65 -9.48
CA SER A 243 1.89 -1.75 -9.80
C SER A 243 1.10 -1.88 -8.51
N SER A 244 0.10 -1.01 -8.35
CA SER A 244 -0.79 -1.06 -7.20
C SER A 244 -2.25 -1.12 -7.63
N ILE A 245 -3.04 -1.81 -6.80
CA ILE A 245 -4.49 -1.86 -6.90
C ILE A 245 -5.06 -1.18 -5.66
N LEU A 246 -5.88 -0.15 -5.89
CA LEU A 246 -6.74 0.38 -4.84
C LEU A 246 -7.92 -0.58 -4.64
N CYS A 247 -7.87 -1.35 -3.57
CA CYS A 247 -8.79 -2.46 -3.33
C CYS A 247 -10.16 -2.02 -2.82
N GLY A 248 -10.24 -0.85 -2.20
CA GLY A 248 -11.46 -0.35 -1.60
C GLY A 248 -11.20 0.65 -0.48
N PHE A 249 -12.29 1.09 0.14
CA PHE A 249 -12.24 1.95 1.31
C PHE A 249 -13.28 1.54 2.34
N LYS A 250 -13.15 2.01 3.57
CA LYS A 250 -14.18 1.89 4.59
C LYS A 250 -14.18 3.09 5.53
N PRO A 251 -15.34 3.64 5.89
CA PRO A 251 -15.46 4.54 7.04
C PRO A 251 -14.97 3.86 8.32
N THR A 252 -14.21 4.56 9.14
CA THR A 252 -13.57 3.98 10.35
C THR A 252 -14.57 3.60 11.42
N ASP A 253 -15.71 4.27 11.51
CA ASP A 253 -16.81 3.96 12.43
C ASP A 253 -17.48 2.60 12.12
N LEU A 254 -17.29 2.09 10.90
CA LEU A 254 -17.76 0.76 10.48
C LEU A 254 -16.71 -0.34 10.68
N LEU A 255 -15.48 0.02 11.09
CA LEU A 255 -14.41 -0.94 11.35
C LEU A 255 -14.41 -1.37 12.81
N LYS A 256 -13.88 -2.56 13.07
CA LYS A 256 -13.52 -2.99 14.42
C LYS A 256 -12.00 -2.88 14.57
N PRO A 257 -11.50 -2.34 15.69
CA PRO A 257 -10.07 -2.21 15.90
C PRO A 257 -9.45 -3.59 16.08
N ASN A 258 -8.22 -3.75 15.59
CA ASN A 258 -7.41 -4.96 15.69
C ASN A 258 -8.07 -6.23 15.11
N THR A 259 -9.04 -6.07 14.22
CA THR A 259 -9.62 -7.19 13.46
C THR A 259 -9.04 -7.25 12.05
N ASP A 260 -8.90 -8.47 11.54
CA ASP A 260 -8.57 -8.69 10.13
C ASP A 260 -9.71 -8.16 9.25
N ILE A 261 -9.36 -7.27 8.33
CA ILE A 261 -10.24 -6.68 7.32
C ILE A 261 -9.87 -7.31 5.98
N TYR A 262 -10.83 -7.96 5.33
CA TYR A 262 -10.63 -8.65 4.06
C TYR A 262 -11.17 -7.83 2.89
N LEU A 263 -10.78 -8.18 1.66
CA LEU A 263 -11.27 -7.54 0.44
C LEU A 263 -12.80 -7.40 0.36
N LYS A 264 -13.51 -8.45 0.77
CA LYS A 264 -14.99 -8.51 0.78
C LYS A 264 -15.65 -7.56 1.79
N ASP A 265 -14.89 -7.07 2.78
CA ASP A 265 -15.43 -6.19 3.82
C ASP A 265 -15.41 -4.71 3.37
N LEU A 266 -14.74 -4.41 2.26
CA LEU A 266 -14.52 -3.05 1.76
C LEU A 266 -15.70 -2.52 0.95
N PHE A 267 -15.78 -1.21 0.81
CA PHE A 267 -16.62 -0.57 -0.20
C PHE A 267 -15.82 -0.34 -1.49
N TYR A 268 -16.53 -0.42 -2.61
CA TYR A 268 -15.93 -0.23 -3.93
C TYR A 268 -15.21 1.11 -4.04
N ILE A 269 -13.93 1.04 -4.43
CA ILE A 269 -13.04 2.21 -4.50
C ILE A 269 -13.58 3.30 -5.42
N GLY A 270 -14.29 2.95 -6.51
CA GLY A 270 -14.86 3.93 -7.44
C GLY A 270 -15.88 4.88 -6.79
N GLY A 271 -16.46 4.48 -5.63
CA GLY A 271 -17.34 5.31 -4.83
C GLY A 271 -16.62 6.35 -3.95
N LEU A 272 -15.31 6.22 -3.72
CA LEU A 272 -14.58 7.01 -2.72
C LEU A 272 -14.66 8.51 -2.98
N LYS A 273 -14.41 8.96 -4.21
CA LYS A 273 -14.50 10.41 -4.56
C LYS A 273 -15.91 10.96 -4.34
N GLY A 274 -16.94 10.16 -4.60
CA GLY A 274 -18.33 10.52 -4.33
C GLY A 274 -18.59 10.61 -2.83
N TYR A 275 -18.11 9.63 -2.08
CA TYR A 275 -18.22 9.59 -0.62
C TYR A 275 -17.55 10.81 0.05
N LEU A 276 -16.31 11.13 -0.35
CA LEU A 276 -15.54 12.25 0.21
C LEU A 276 -16.19 13.63 -0.04
N LYS A 277 -16.98 13.78 -1.11
CA LYS A 277 -17.73 15.02 -1.38
C LYS A 277 -18.83 15.31 -0.35
N HIS A 278 -19.23 14.33 0.47
CA HIS A 278 -20.16 14.59 1.58
C HIS A 278 -19.49 15.34 2.74
N PHE A 279 -18.17 15.43 2.74
CA PHE A 279 -17.37 16.11 3.77
C PHE A 279 -16.82 17.47 3.32
N THR A 280 -16.99 17.81 2.04
CA THR A 280 -16.52 19.07 1.42
C THR A 280 -17.55 20.18 1.51
#